data_AF-A0A518EY95-F1
#
_entry.id   AF-A0A518EY95-F1
#
_cell.length_a   1.000
_cell.length_b   1.000
_cell.length_c   1.000
_cell.angle_alpha   90.00
_cell.angle_beta   90.00
_cell.angle_gamma   90.00
#
_symmetry.space_group_name_H-M   'P 1'
#
loop_
_entity.id
_entity.type
_entity.pdbx_description
1 polymer ?
#
loop_
_entity_poly.entity_id
_entity_poly.type
_entity_poly.pdbx_seq_one_letter_code
_entity_poly.pdbx_strand_id
1 'polypeptide(L)'
;MPVQHIPTIRDAATPVPVEGTEGQIGHGFALNAHSGRRPSVLWPLALLLTLMAAVKLLVLVMPPTAISPNGFPDNEEWRRGMAAHEWITGPLLSPFDYQQGHFQGGTLLTILLVALSYLGFGESPLTMRLPNLLFDGVTVAFLFLLVDRLVSRRAAWVAGVLAAIPSPGYAMVSAIVWASHVEANAFAMALLFVWYRTVFRGRAAGTPAEFSDRASYRSEFLLGVLAGLAIWYHYGLLVWLAVMLLTELARDWRSWIRPAMGVRVLGFLVGLAPWWRYNLANDWEGLGVYGKSASGHFQTELESVQVTFELLVTHFLPHSMYLPAWGGVGPVLEWAFYVVATAAWIAISFQEVRAWRRTGQPTALLAVALYPILWTFLYTFGTFHGQDWWVSGYRYMLPLHPVAWIAISVLFTRLRTRLEIPVVAVAVGVFLTGIVSFLNPAAIRSNLSGPGYIHGSVARLMIYRHGDSPEVLLPALEKAIETRDSEEAEEILFTVGNSLLFQAQARRPPKWARPEQEAEFTLQKEKHVESMRVLAERLPERFRPYFTLLPNSQQRPFGWAQRDLFWKQWKALGQKIPDGAYLN
;
A
#
# COMPACT_ATOMS: atom_id res chain seq x y z
N MET A 1 -95.89 41.86 -9.05
CA MET A 1 -95.32 42.03 -7.70
C MET A 1 -93.80 42.01 -7.86
N PRO A 2 -93.11 43.15 -7.70
CA PRO A 2 -91.68 43.23 -7.93
C PRO A 2 -90.85 43.09 -6.64
N VAL A 3 -89.69 42.48 -6.86
CA VAL A 3 -88.60 42.09 -5.96
C VAL A 3 -88.03 43.28 -5.18
N GLN A 4 -87.85 43.09 -3.87
CA GLN A 4 -87.16 44.04 -2.98
C GLN A 4 -85.64 43.83 -3.01
N HIS A 5 -84.91 44.94 -3.14
CA HIS A 5 -83.46 45.05 -2.98
C HIS A 5 -83.06 45.05 -1.50
N ILE A 6 -82.01 44.29 -1.14
CA ILE A 6 -81.26 44.42 0.11
C ILE A 6 -79.82 44.84 -0.22
N PRO A 7 -79.23 45.86 0.44
CA PRO A 7 -77.87 46.33 0.16
C PRO A 7 -76.80 45.51 0.88
N THR A 8 -75.66 45.33 0.22
CA THR A 8 -74.45 44.71 0.76
C THR A 8 -73.63 45.72 1.58
N ILE A 9 -73.33 45.34 2.81
CA ILE A 9 -72.43 46.04 3.74
C ILE A 9 -70.99 45.72 3.35
N ARG A 10 -70.21 46.76 3.03
CA ARG A 10 -68.75 46.74 3.02
C ARG A 10 -68.29 47.22 4.39
N ASP A 11 -67.56 46.38 5.12
CA ASP A 11 -66.72 46.84 6.22
C ASP A 11 -65.28 46.33 6.06
N ALA A 12 -64.38 47.26 6.31
CA ALA A 12 -62.94 47.15 6.23
C ALA A 12 -62.39 46.37 7.43
N ALA A 13 -61.50 45.42 7.16
CA ALA A 13 -60.66 44.79 8.18
C ALA A 13 -59.21 45.22 7.99
N THR A 14 -58.74 46.06 8.91
CA THR A 14 -57.32 46.34 9.18
C THR A 14 -56.62 45.09 9.71
N PRO A 15 -55.42 44.73 9.23
CA PRO A 15 -54.67 43.60 9.77
C PRO A 15 -54.00 43.96 11.11
N VAL A 16 -54.24 43.11 12.10
CA VAL A 16 -53.57 43.10 13.41
C VAL A 16 -52.12 42.59 13.22
N PRO A 17 -51.10 43.22 13.82
CA PRO A 17 -49.75 42.68 13.80
C PRO A 17 -49.67 41.49 14.75
N VAL A 18 -49.42 40.31 14.19
CA VAL A 18 -49.10 39.10 14.95
C VAL A 18 -47.63 39.21 15.37
N GLU A 19 -47.39 39.52 16.64
CA GLU A 19 -46.10 39.29 17.30
C GLU A 19 -45.87 37.78 17.41
N GLY A 20 -45.34 37.20 16.34
CA GLY A 20 -44.87 35.83 16.30
C GLY A 20 -43.45 35.73 16.83
N THR A 21 -43.32 35.20 18.04
CA THR A 21 -42.09 34.62 18.60
C THR A 21 -41.71 33.36 17.80
N GLU A 22 -41.28 33.53 16.55
CA GLU A 22 -40.56 32.49 15.83
C GLU A 22 -39.14 32.39 16.40
N GLY A 23 -38.94 31.40 17.26
CA GLY A 23 -37.62 30.93 17.67
C GLY A 23 -36.83 30.48 16.44
N GLN A 24 -36.10 31.41 15.84
CA GLN A 24 -35.10 31.17 14.82
C GLN A 24 -33.92 30.38 15.41
N ILE A 25 -34.09 29.08 15.61
CA ILE A 25 -32.98 28.11 15.61
C ILE A 25 -32.71 27.73 14.15
N GLY A 26 -32.56 28.75 13.31
CA GLY A 26 -31.99 28.63 11.99
C GLY A 26 -30.47 28.65 12.12
N HIS A 27 -29.86 27.57 12.63
CA HIS A 27 -28.42 27.35 12.46
C HIS A 27 -28.11 27.02 10.99
N GLY A 28 -28.46 27.94 10.08
CA GLY A 28 -27.82 28.07 8.80
C GLY A 28 -26.41 28.55 9.08
N PHE A 29 -25.45 27.62 9.07
CA PHE A 29 -24.02 27.94 9.03
C PHE A 29 -23.72 28.62 7.70
N ALA A 30 -24.06 29.90 7.60
CA ALA A 30 -23.40 30.81 6.71
C ALA A 30 -21.94 30.84 7.17
N LEU A 31 -21.10 30.06 6.49
CA LEU A 31 -19.65 30.21 6.56
C LEU A 31 -19.37 31.65 6.20
N ASN A 32 -19.14 32.50 7.22
CA ASN A 32 -18.68 33.86 7.07
C ASN A 32 -17.43 33.81 6.18
N ALA A 33 -17.62 34.09 4.89
CA ALA A 33 -16.58 34.19 3.89
C ALA A 33 -15.85 35.51 4.13
N HIS A 34 -15.15 35.61 5.26
CA HIS A 34 -14.20 36.67 5.48
C HIS A 34 -13.13 36.52 4.39
N SER A 35 -13.09 37.50 3.49
CA SER A 35 -12.14 37.66 2.38
C SER A 35 -10.69 37.88 2.84
N GLY A 36 -10.39 37.61 4.11
CA GLY A 36 -9.04 37.65 4.64
C GLY A 36 -8.15 36.64 3.92
N ARG A 37 -6.93 37.06 3.57
CA ARG A 37 -5.89 36.16 3.07
C ARG A 37 -5.77 34.97 4.02
N ARG A 38 -6.03 33.75 3.53
CA ARG A 38 -5.81 32.54 4.33
C ARG A 38 -4.34 32.51 4.78
N PRO A 39 -4.06 32.22 6.06
CA PRO A 39 -2.69 32.08 6.53
C PRO A 39 -1.95 31.01 5.71
N SER A 40 -0.64 31.21 5.54
CA SER A 40 0.21 30.32 4.74
C SER A 40 0.12 28.86 5.18
N VAL A 41 -0.01 27.95 4.21
CA VAL A 41 0.02 26.49 4.38
C VAL A 41 1.44 25.94 4.50
N LEU A 42 2.47 26.75 4.23
CA LEU A 42 3.83 26.26 4.08
C LEU A 42 4.47 25.94 5.43
N TRP A 43 4.33 26.82 6.42
CA TRP A 43 4.94 26.59 7.74
C TRP A 43 4.34 25.37 8.47
N PRO A 44 3.00 25.13 8.46
CA PRO A 44 2.43 23.94 9.07
C PRO A 44 2.95 22.67 8.43
N LEU A 45 3.00 22.68 7.10
CA LEU A 45 3.43 21.55 6.32
C LEU A 45 4.90 21.24 6.57
N ALA A 46 5.76 22.26 6.58
CA ALA A 46 7.18 22.09 6.89
C ALA A 46 7.37 21.48 8.30
N LEU A 47 6.64 21.96 9.31
CA LEU A 47 6.72 21.41 10.66
C LEU A 47 6.30 19.94 10.71
N LEU A 48 5.16 19.60 10.09
CA LEU A 48 4.65 18.22 10.05
C LEU A 48 5.59 17.27 9.30
N LEU A 49 6.16 17.72 8.19
CA LEU A 49 7.13 16.94 7.42
C LEU A 49 8.43 16.73 8.19
N THR A 50 8.93 17.74 8.89
CA THR A 50 10.11 17.61 9.77
C THR A 50 9.84 16.62 10.90
N LEU A 51 8.67 16.70 11.53
CA LEU A 51 8.29 15.81 12.62
C LEU A 51 8.17 14.36 12.13
N MET A 52 7.48 14.15 11.00
CA MET A 52 7.39 12.84 10.35
C MET A 52 8.77 12.29 10.03
N ALA A 53 9.62 13.09 9.39
CA ALA A 53 10.97 12.67 9.02
C ALA A 53 11.79 12.29 10.26
N ALA A 54 11.69 13.06 11.36
CA ALA A 54 12.41 12.75 12.59
C ALA A 54 11.97 11.41 13.20
N VAL A 55 10.66 11.19 13.35
CA VAL A 55 10.11 9.92 13.87
C VAL A 55 10.49 8.76 12.96
N LYS A 56 10.34 8.95 11.64
CA LYS A 56 10.63 7.90 10.67
C LYS A 56 12.11 7.55 10.64
N LEU A 57 13.00 8.54 10.65
CA LEU A 57 14.44 8.32 10.71
C LEU A 57 14.86 7.57 11.97
N LEU A 58 14.24 7.82 13.12
CA LEU A 58 14.50 7.05 14.34
C LEU A 58 14.18 5.56 14.14
N VAL A 59 13.02 5.25 13.56
CA VAL A 59 12.63 3.87 13.23
C VAL A 59 13.57 3.26 12.18
N LEU A 60 13.95 4.02 11.16
CA LEU A 60 14.84 3.53 10.10
C LEU A 60 16.24 3.25 10.62
N VAL A 61 16.79 4.09 11.52
CA VAL A 61 18.14 3.95 12.08
C VAL A 61 18.19 2.87 13.16
N MET A 62 17.13 2.74 13.97
CA MET A 62 17.02 1.76 15.07
C MET A 62 15.84 0.80 14.81
N PRO A 63 15.88 0.01 13.71
CA PRO A 63 14.72 -0.76 13.27
C PRO A 63 14.31 -1.78 14.33
N PRO A 64 13.01 -1.84 14.69
CA PRO A 64 12.50 -2.83 15.63
C PRO A 64 12.76 -4.27 15.18
N THR A 65 12.96 -5.18 16.14
CA THR A 65 13.14 -6.61 15.87
C THR A 65 11.95 -7.23 15.14
N ALA A 66 10.75 -6.68 15.33
CA ALA A 66 9.52 -7.07 14.67
C ALA A 66 9.51 -6.84 13.14
N ILE A 67 10.39 -5.97 12.63
CA ILE A 67 10.56 -5.74 11.18
C ILE A 67 11.97 -6.06 10.69
N SER A 68 12.93 -6.19 11.61
CA SER A 68 14.32 -6.51 11.30
C SER A 68 14.91 -7.42 12.36
N PRO A 69 14.62 -8.73 12.29
CA PRO A 69 15.27 -9.71 13.16
C PRO A 69 16.79 -9.57 13.05
N ASN A 70 17.46 -9.41 14.19
CA ASN A 70 18.91 -9.19 14.25
C ASN A 70 19.41 -7.94 13.49
N GLY A 71 18.52 -6.98 13.21
CA GLY A 71 18.85 -5.75 12.50
C GLY A 71 19.03 -5.90 10.99
N PHE A 72 18.64 -7.04 10.40
CA PHE A 72 18.70 -7.26 8.97
C PHE A 72 17.32 -7.09 8.31
N PRO A 73 17.28 -6.66 7.04
CA PRO A 73 16.06 -6.65 6.25
C PRO A 73 15.38 -8.02 6.15
N ASP A 74 14.07 -8.01 5.91
CA ASP A 74 13.38 -9.24 5.55
C ASP A 74 13.79 -9.72 4.13
N ASN A 75 13.44 -10.96 3.79
CA ASN A 75 13.77 -11.53 2.47
C ASN A 75 13.15 -10.75 1.31
N GLU A 76 12.02 -10.10 1.53
CA GLU A 76 11.30 -9.33 0.53
C GLU A 76 11.98 -7.97 0.28
N GLU A 77 12.42 -7.29 1.33
CA GLU A 77 13.22 -6.07 1.24
C GLU A 77 14.55 -6.36 0.55
N TRP A 78 15.25 -7.43 0.94
CA TRP A 78 16.51 -7.82 0.29
C TRP A 78 16.37 -8.09 -1.21
N ARG A 79 15.23 -8.60 -1.68
CA ARG A 79 14.99 -8.75 -3.13
C ARG A 79 14.93 -7.40 -3.82
N ARG A 80 14.33 -6.38 -3.20
CA ARG A 80 14.23 -5.03 -3.75
C ARG A 80 15.57 -4.30 -3.69
N GLY A 81 16.31 -4.48 -2.59
CA GLY A 81 17.71 -4.04 -2.48
C GLY A 81 18.59 -4.68 -3.56
N MET A 82 18.49 -5.99 -3.75
CA MET A 82 19.23 -6.70 -4.81
C MET A 82 18.83 -6.24 -6.20
N ALA A 83 17.54 -6.07 -6.48
CA ALA A 83 17.09 -5.54 -7.76
C ALA A 83 17.61 -4.12 -8.04
N ALA A 84 17.70 -3.29 -6.99
CA ALA A 84 18.27 -1.95 -7.11
C ALA A 84 19.77 -1.99 -7.40
N HIS A 85 20.51 -2.87 -6.70
CA HIS A 85 21.92 -3.14 -6.99
C HIS A 85 22.10 -3.58 -8.45
N GLU A 86 21.28 -4.53 -8.93
CA GLU A 86 21.30 -5.00 -10.32
C GLU A 86 21.08 -3.88 -11.33
N TRP A 87 20.18 -2.93 -11.06
CA TRP A 87 19.96 -1.78 -11.96
C TRP A 87 21.13 -0.82 -12.01
N ILE A 88 21.94 -0.77 -10.95
CA ILE A 88 23.16 0.06 -10.90
C ILE A 88 24.32 -0.66 -11.60
N THR A 89 24.52 -1.94 -11.31
CA THR A 89 25.71 -2.69 -11.74
C THR A 89 25.55 -3.42 -13.08
N GLY A 90 24.33 -3.44 -13.63
CA GLY A 90 24.00 -4.04 -14.91
C GLY A 90 23.10 -5.27 -14.71
N PRO A 91 21.80 -5.19 -15.02
CA PRO A 91 20.84 -6.20 -14.57
C PRO A 91 21.01 -7.52 -15.33
N LEU A 92 20.92 -8.65 -14.62
CA LEU A 92 20.94 -9.99 -15.22
C LEU A 92 19.63 -10.36 -15.92
N LEU A 93 18.51 -9.77 -15.50
CA LEU A 93 17.18 -9.98 -16.08
C LEU A 93 16.62 -8.71 -16.74
N SER A 94 15.48 -8.83 -17.42
CA SER A 94 14.74 -7.65 -17.87
C SER A 94 14.29 -6.83 -16.67
N PRO A 95 14.27 -5.48 -16.71
CA PRO A 95 13.82 -4.65 -15.59
C PRO A 95 12.44 -5.04 -15.05
N PHE A 96 11.55 -5.57 -15.89
CA PHE A 96 10.21 -6.00 -15.50
C PHE A 96 10.19 -7.29 -14.66
N ASP A 97 11.20 -8.15 -14.79
CA ASP A 97 11.29 -9.41 -14.04
C ASP A 97 11.56 -9.19 -12.55
N TYR A 98 12.10 -8.02 -12.20
CA TYR A 98 12.37 -7.64 -10.81
C TYR A 98 11.13 -7.24 -10.01
N GLN A 99 9.93 -7.26 -10.62
CA GLN A 99 8.71 -7.14 -9.84
C GLN A 99 8.60 -8.27 -8.82
N GLN A 100 8.08 -8.00 -7.62
CA GLN A 100 7.83 -9.06 -6.63
C GLN A 100 6.71 -10.01 -7.08
N GLY A 101 5.70 -9.48 -7.77
CA GLY A 101 4.63 -10.26 -8.39
C GLY A 101 4.11 -9.55 -9.64
N HIS A 102 3.49 -10.30 -10.56
CA HIS A 102 3.03 -9.77 -11.87
C HIS A 102 2.05 -8.59 -11.77
N PHE A 103 1.34 -8.48 -10.63
CA PHE A 103 0.34 -7.44 -10.36
C PHE A 103 0.87 -6.27 -9.52
N GLN A 104 2.17 -6.25 -9.18
CA GLN A 104 2.75 -5.31 -8.22
C GLN A 104 3.72 -4.34 -8.91
N GLY A 105 3.24 -3.57 -9.87
CA GLY A 105 4.06 -2.62 -10.63
C GLY A 105 4.78 -1.58 -9.75
N GLY A 106 4.21 -1.24 -8.59
CA GLY A 106 4.82 -0.32 -7.63
C GLY A 106 6.20 -0.76 -7.14
N THR A 107 6.49 -2.06 -7.16
CA THR A 107 7.81 -2.60 -6.81
C THR A 107 8.91 -2.03 -7.69
N LEU A 108 8.67 -1.82 -8.99
CA LEU A 108 9.65 -1.22 -9.90
C LEU A 108 9.95 0.23 -9.55
N LEU A 109 8.92 1.01 -9.20
CA LEU A 109 9.13 2.40 -8.77
C LEU A 109 9.95 2.43 -7.48
N THR A 110 9.65 1.54 -6.53
CA THR A 110 10.42 1.47 -5.29
C THR A 110 11.85 1.02 -5.55
N ILE A 111 12.10 0.03 -6.40
CA ILE A 111 13.45 -0.40 -6.82
C ILE A 111 14.22 0.78 -7.44
N LEU A 112 13.57 1.58 -8.31
CA LEU A 112 14.19 2.80 -8.86
C LEU A 112 14.65 3.75 -7.74
N LEU A 113 13.76 4.04 -6.78
CA LEU A 113 14.06 4.95 -5.69
C LEU A 113 15.14 4.40 -4.76
N VAL A 114 15.17 3.09 -4.52
CA VAL A 114 16.23 2.41 -3.78
C VAL A 114 17.56 2.54 -4.53
N ALA A 115 17.59 2.32 -5.85
CA ALA A 115 18.81 2.45 -6.65
C ALA A 115 19.35 3.89 -6.60
N LEU A 116 18.49 4.89 -6.71
CA LEU A 116 18.89 6.30 -6.53
C LEU A 116 19.42 6.58 -5.12
N SER A 117 18.83 5.96 -4.09
CA SER A 117 19.31 6.06 -2.71
C SER A 117 20.69 5.42 -2.53
N TYR A 118 20.91 4.25 -3.11
CA TYR A 118 22.21 3.56 -3.11
C TYR A 118 23.30 4.39 -3.79
N LEU A 119 23.00 4.98 -4.95
CA LEU A 119 23.93 5.88 -5.65
C LEU A 119 24.31 7.12 -4.80
N GLY A 120 23.39 7.62 -3.98
CA GLY A 120 23.63 8.81 -3.15
C GLY A 120 24.29 8.53 -1.81
N PHE A 121 24.02 7.37 -1.20
CA PHE A 121 24.31 7.12 0.21
C PHE A 121 25.01 5.77 0.49
N GLY A 122 25.28 4.95 -0.53
CA GLY A 122 25.84 3.60 -0.41
C GLY A 122 24.79 2.51 -0.24
N GLU A 123 25.19 1.23 -0.31
CA GLU A 123 24.29 0.07 -0.37
C GLU A 123 24.06 -0.57 1.01
N SER A 124 23.34 0.12 1.89
CA SER A 124 23.03 -0.34 3.25
C SER A 124 21.52 -0.55 3.49
N PRO A 125 21.11 -1.34 4.49
CA PRO A 125 19.71 -1.46 4.91
C PRO A 125 19.03 -0.12 5.20
N LEU A 126 19.73 0.82 5.85
CA LEU A 126 19.18 2.16 6.10
C LEU A 126 18.83 2.86 4.78
N THR A 127 19.81 2.92 3.87
CA THR A 127 19.66 3.63 2.59
C THR A 127 18.58 3.00 1.71
N MET A 128 18.42 1.68 1.77
CA MET A 128 17.36 0.96 1.10
C MET A 128 15.98 1.44 1.56
N ARG A 129 15.82 1.80 2.84
CA ARG A 129 14.55 2.22 3.43
C ARG A 129 14.26 3.72 3.32
N LEU A 130 15.24 4.55 2.92
CA LEU A 130 15.05 5.99 2.76
C LEU A 130 13.90 6.38 1.79
N PRO A 131 13.62 5.67 0.69
CA PRO A 131 12.46 5.95 -0.15
C PRO A 131 11.12 6.02 0.60
N ASN A 132 10.99 5.30 1.73
CA ASN A 132 9.77 5.35 2.53
C ASN A 132 9.53 6.71 3.21
N LEU A 133 10.56 7.53 3.42
CA LEU A 133 10.39 8.92 3.86
C LEU A 133 9.62 9.74 2.82
N LEU A 134 9.84 9.50 1.54
CA LEU A 134 9.14 10.18 0.46
C LEU A 134 7.65 9.80 0.46
N PHE A 135 7.33 8.51 0.55
CA PHE A 135 5.95 8.04 0.57
C PHE A 135 5.17 8.56 1.79
N ASP A 136 5.77 8.53 2.98
CA ASP A 136 5.14 9.09 4.18
C ASP A 136 5.01 10.62 4.10
N GLY A 137 6.02 11.31 3.56
CA GLY A 137 5.96 12.76 3.30
C GLY A 137 4.84 13.16 2.36
N VAL A 138 4.67 12.43 1.26
CA VAL A 138 3.54 12.63 0.32
C VAL A 138 2.22 12.37 1.03
N THR A 139 2.11 11.29 1.81
CA THR A 139 0.90 10.97 2.59
C THR A 139 0.52 12.10 3.54
N VAL A 140 1.45 12.54 4.41
CA VAL A 140 1.23 13.63 5.37
C VAL A 140 0.88 14.93 4.66
N ALA A 141 1.60 15.28 3.60
CA ALA A 141 1.39 16.52 2.86
C ALA A 141 0.00 16.58 2.23
N PHE A 142 -0.37 15.56 1.46
CA PHE A 142 -1.66 15.57 0.77
C PHE A 142 -2.83 15.34 1.73
N LEU A 143 -2.66 14.56 2.80
CA LEU A 143 -3.66 14.45 3.87
C LEU A 143 -3.93 15.82 4.52
N PHE A 144 -2.88 16.53 4.94
CA PHE A 144 -3.01 17.85 5.56
C PHE A 144 -3.69 18.84 4.61
N LEU A 145 -3.25 18.89 3.34
CA LEU A 145 -3.82 19.76 2.33
C LEU A 145 -5.28 19.39 2.01
N LEU A 146 -5.62 18.11 1.98
CA LEU A 146 -6.98 17.63 1.76
C LEU A 146 -7.89 18.07 2.91
N VAL A 147 -7.53 17.79 4.15
CA VAL A 147 -8.35 18.11 5.33
C VAL A 147 -8.47 19.63 5.54
N ASP A 148 -7.42 20.41 5.27
CA ASP A 148 -7.46 21.88 5.34
C ASP A 148 -8.49 22.47 4.37
N ARG A 149 -8.64 21.85 3.20
CA ARG A 149 -9.60 22.29 2.18
C ARG A 149 -11.00 21.73 2.40
N LEU A 150 -11.12 20.48 2.85
CA LEU A 150 -12.40 19.83 3.10
C LEU A 150 -13.10 20.37 4.36
N VAL A 151 -12.35 20.68 5.40
CA VAL A 151 -12.90 20.88 6.75
C VAL A 151 -12.42 22.21 7.33
N SER A 152 -11.17 22.26 7.79
CA SER A 152 -10.55 23.47 8.37
C SER A 152 -9.06 23.24 8.65
N ARG A 153 -8.30 24.32 8.86
CA ARG A 153 -6.90 24.27 9.31
C ARG A 153 -6.74 23.52 10.63
N ARG A 154 -7.70 23.65 11.55
CA ARG A 154 -7.69 22.99 12.87
C ARG A 154 -7.78 21.47 12.73
N ALA A 155 -8.73 20.98 11.92
CA ALA A 155 -8.83 19.57 11.59
C ALA A 155 -7.56 19.07 10.89
N ALA A 156 -7.01 19.85 9.96
CA ALA A 156 -5.80 19.50 9.25
C ALA A 156 -4.61 19.30 10.19
N TRP A 157 -4.48 20.14 11.23
CA TRP A 157 -3.47 19.94 12.26
C TRP A 157 -3.64 18.62 13.00
N VAL A 158 -4.85 18.29 13.44
CA VAL A 158 -5.10 17.04 14.15
C VAL A 158 -4.78 15.83 13.26
N ALA A 159 -5.31 15.78 12.04
CA ALA A 159 -5.03 14.69 11.10
C ALA A 159 -3.53 14.62 10.74
N GLY A 160 -2.90 15.77 10.50
CA GLY A 160 -1.49 15.87 10.15
C GLY A 160 -0.55 15.42 11.27
N VAL A 161 -0.84 15.77 12.53
CA VAL A 161 -0.05 15.32 13.68
C VAL A 161 -0.20 13.81 13.89
N LEU A 162 -1.41 13.26 13.78
CA LEU A 162 -1.64 11.81 13.88
C LEU A 162 -0.97 11.04 12.73
N ALA A 163 -0.82 11.64 11.55
CA ALA A 163 -0.11 11.04 10.43
C ALA A 163 1.42 11.18 10.54
N ALA A 164 1.91 12.31 11.07
CA ALA A 164 3.34 12.57 11.26
C ALA A 164 3.92 11.76 12.43
N ILE A 165 3.09 11.47 13.45
CA ILE A 165 3.41 10.60 14.57
C ILE A 165 2.34 9.49 14.58
N PRO A 166 2.43 8.50 13.68
CA PRO A 166 1.42 7.47 13.59
C PRO A 166 1.57 6.44 14.70
N SER A 167 0.62 5.51 14.81
CA SER A 167 0.74 4.39 15.75
C SER A 167 2.00 3.55 15.47
N PRO A 168 2.56 2.84 16.46
CA PRO A 168 3.77 2.04 16.26
C PRO A 168 3.66 1.04 15.11
N GLY A 169 2.52 0.36 14.97
CA GLY A 169 2.27 -0.57 13.87
C GLY A 169 2.40 0.08 12.50
N TYR A 170 1.80 1.25 12.30
CA TYR A 170 1.95 2.00 11.05
C TYR A 170 3.39 2.50 10.86
N ALA A 171 4.04 3.04 11.90
CA ALA A 171 5.42 3.52 11.84
C ALA A 171 6.42 2.41 11.45
N MET A 172 6.23 1.21 11.98
CA MET A 172 7.06 0.04 11.68
C MET A 172 6.80 -0.51 10.29
N VAL A 173 5.54 -0.76 9.92
CA VAL A 173 5.23 -1.35 8.60
C VAL A 173 5.56 -0.38 7.48
N SER A 174 5.31 0.92 7.65
CA SER A 174 5.73 1.93 6.68
C SER A 174 7.25 1.97 6.49
N ALA A 175 8.04 1.49 7.45
CA ALA A 175 9.50 1.49 7.35
C ALA A 175 10.04 0.35 6.47
N ILE A 176 9.24 -0.67 6.22
CA ILE A 176 9.59 -1.83 5.39
C ILE A 176 9.45 -1.45 3.91
N VAL A 177 10.42 -1.82 3.09
CA VAL A 177 10.42 -1.52 1.65
C VAL A 177 9.66 -2.62 0.92
N TRP A 178 8.33 -2.58 0.92
CA TRP A 178 7.52 -3.56 0.19
C TRP A 178 6.94 -3.03 -1.12
N ALA A 179 6.83 -1.72 -1.28
CA ALA A 179 6.12 -1.08 -2.39
C ALA A 179 4.64 -1.49 -2.45
N SER A 180 3.97 -1.51 -1.30
CA SER A 180 2.61 -2.05 -1.19
C SER A 180 1.68 -1.13 -0.41
N HIS A 181 1.06 -1.63 0.66
CA HIS A 181 -0.15 -1.07 1.24
C HIS A 181 0.06 0.30 1.89
N VAL A 182 1.18 0.52 2.57
CA VAL A 182 1.42 1.80 3.25
C VAL A 182 1.89 2.86 2.26
N GLU A 183 2.78 2.49 1.34
CA GLU A 183 3.23 3.39 0.28
C GLU A 183 2.08 3.76 -0.67
N ALA A 184 1.12 2.85 -0.87
CA ALA A 184 -0.12 3.14 -1.61
C ALA A 184 -0.95 4.27 -0.96
N ASN A 185 -0.84 4.53 0.35
CA ASN A 185 -1.52 5.67 0.98
C ASN A 185 -1.02 7.01 0.43
N ALA A 186 0.24 7.10 -0.03
CA ALA A 186 0.78 8.29 -0.66
C ALA A 186 0.00 8.62 -1.94
N PHE A 187 -0.20 7.60 -2.78
CA PHE A 187 -0.99 7.71 -4.00
C PHE A 187 -2.47 7.96 -3.70
N ALA A 188 -3.05 7.28 -2.71
CA ALA A 188 -4.44 7.49 -2.31
C ALA A 188 -4.69 8.95 -1.89
N MET A 189 -3.85 9.52 -1.03
CA MET A 189 -4.02 10.89 -0.54
C MET A 189 -3.79 11.92 -1.65
N ALA A 190 -2.76 11.73 -2.49
CA ALA A 190 -2.51 12.60 -3.63
C ALA A 190 -3.69 12.56 -4.63
N LEU A 191 -4.19 11.36 -4.94
CA LEU A 191 -5.33 11.14 -5.82
C LEU A 191 -6.61 11.77 -5.27
N LEU A 192 -6.94 11.55 -3.99
CA LEU A 192 -8.10 12.17 -3.33
C LEU A 192 -8.02 13.69 -3.32
N PHE A 193 -6.82 14.27 -3.12
CA PHE A 193 -6.62 15.71 -3.16
C PHE A 193 -6.84 16.29 -4.56
N VAL A 194 -6.25 15.68 -5.59
CA VAL A 194 -6.44 16.11 -6.98
C VAL A 194 -7.90 15.95 -7.38
N TRP A 195 -8.52 14.81 -7.06
CA TRP A 195 -9.94 14.56 -7.28
C TRP A 195 -10.84 15.61 -6.63
N TYR A 196 -10.64 15.88 -5.34
CA TYR A 196 -11.40 16.92 -4.65
C TYR A 196 -11.26 18.27 -5.37
N ARG A 197 -10.04 18.62 -5.82
CA ARG A 197 -9.79 19.87 -6.55
C ARG A 197 -10.32 19.89 -7.98
N THR A 198 -10.52 18.75 -8.62
CA THR A 198 -11.07 18.67 -9.98
C THR A 198 -12.59 18.65 -9.91
N VAL A 199 -13.16 17.83 -9.03
CA VAL A 199 -14.59 17.54 -8.98
C VAL A 199 -15.36 18.55 -8.11
N PHE A 200 -14.81 18.96 -6.96
CA PHE A 200 -15.53 19.78 -5.96
C PHE A 200 -15.13 21.26 -5.94
N ARG A 201 -14.20 21.69 -6.79
CA ARG A 201 -13.70 23.07 -6.81
C ARG A 201 -14.63 23.96 -7.64
N GLY A 202 -15.23 24.95 -7.00
CA GLY A 202 -16.21 25.87 -7.61
C GLY A 202 -17.28 26.42 -6.65
N ARG A 203 -17.42 25.83 -5.46
CA ARG A 203 -18.34 26.32 -4.41
C ARG A 203 -17.62 26.92 -3.21
N ALA A 204 -16.69 27.86 -3.44
CA ALA A 204 -16.40 28.80 -2.37
C ALA A 204 -17.73 29.54 -2.07
N ALA A 205 -18.17 29.48 -0.82
CA ALA A 205 -19.51 29.85 -0.37
C ALA A 205 -20.00 31.19 -0.96
N GLY A 206 -21.08 31.16 -1.75
CA GLY A 206 -21.91 32.35 -1.99
C GLY A 206 -22.09 32.80 -3.44
N THR A 207 -21.25 32.39 -4.40
CA THR A 207 -21.53 32.67 -5.82
C THR A 207 -22.46 31.59 -6.38
N PRO A 208 -23.62 31.95 -6.96
CA PRO A 208 -24.44 31.03 -7.72
C PRO A 208 -23.53 30.29 -8.70
N ALA A 209 -23.71 28.99 -8.78
CA ALA A 209 -23.00 28.16 -9.73
C ALA A 209 -23.44 28.54 -11.15
N GLU A 210 -22.95 29.66 -11.67
CA GLU A 210 -22.49 29.62 -13.05
C GLU A 210 -21.43 28.52 -13.05
N PHE A 211 -21.89 27.33 -13.44
CA PHE A 211 -21.04 26.24 -13.87
C PHE A 211 -19.97 26.89 -14.75
N SER A 212 -18.79 27.17 -14.20
CA SER A 212 -17.66 27.53 -15.03
C SER A 212 -17.39 26.23 -15.78
N ASP A 213 -17.94 26.15 -17.00
CA ASP A 213 -18.00 25.00 -17.91
C ASP A 213 -16.61 24.52 -18.34
N ARG A 214 -15.57 25.06 -17.70
CA ARG A 214 -14.18 24.69 -17.83
C ARG A 214 -13.79 23.91 -16.57
N ALA A 215 -14.36 22.71 -16.42
CA ALA A 215 -13.54 21.62 -15.89
C ALA A 215 -12.27 21.63 -16.75
N SER A 216 -11.14 22.01 -16.16
CA SER A 216 -9.91 22.14 -16.93
C SER A 216 -9.59 20.74 -17.45
N TYR A 217 -9.65 20.54 -18.77
CA TYR A 217 -9.29 19.24 -19.37
C TYR A 217 -7.91 18.78 -18.89
N ARG A 218 -7.02 19.71 -18.54
CA ARG A 218 -5.73 19.40 -17.89
C ARG A 218 -5.88 18.74 -16.53
N SER A 219 -6.78 19.22 -15.67
CA SER A 219 -6.99 18.61 -14.34
C SER A 219 -7.71 17.26 -14.42
N GLU A 220 -8.61 17.10 -15.39
CA GLU A 220 -9.26 15.82 -15.68
C GLU A 220 -8.28 14.78 -16.21
N PHE A 221 -7.43 15.19 -17.17
CA PHE A 221 -6.35 14.35 -17.69
C PHE A 221 -5.38 13.94 -16.58
N LEU A 222 -4.92 14.90 -15.75
CA LEU A 222 -4.03 14.62 -14.62
C LEU A 222 -4.66 13.66 -13.61
N LEU A 223 -5.93 13.85 -13.27
CA LEU A 223 -6.67 12.93 -12.41
C LEU A 223 -6.70 11.51 -13.00
N GLY A 224 -6.94 11.41 -14.31
CA GLY A 224 -6.83 10.16 -15.06
C GLY A 224 -5.45 9.52 -14.93
N VAL A 225 -4.38 10.25 -15.26
CA VAL A 225 -3.00 9.75 -15.20
C VAL A 225 -2.66 9.24 -13.81
N LEU A 226 -2.99 10.00 -12.76
CA LEU A 226 -2.76 9.58 -11.38
C LEU A 226 -3.57 8.35 -11.00
N ALA A 227 -4.82 8.22 -11.46
CA ALA A 227 -5.64 7.03 -11.23
C ALA A 227 -5.06 5.78 -11.91
N GLY A 228 -4.60 5.91 -13.16
CA GLY A 228 -3.96 4.80 -13.88
C GLY A 228 -2.65 4.38 -13.22
N LEU A 229 -1.80 5.36 -12.89
CA LEU A 229 -0.53 5.10 -12.20
C LEU A 229 -0.75 4.47 -10.82
N ALA A 230 -1.77 4.92 -10.08
CA ALA A 230 -2.15 4.35 -8.78
C ALA A 230 -2.54 2.87 -8.91
N ILE A 231 -3.35 2.48 -9.90
CA ILE A 231 -3.68 1.07 -10.11
C ILE A 231 -2.45 0.25 -10.47
N TRP A 232 -1.62 0.74 -11.41
CA TRP A 232 -0.37 0.05 -11.75
C TRP A 232 0.54 -0.12 -10.54
N TYR A 233 0.60 0.90 -9.67
CA TYR A 233 1.36 0.85 -8.43
C TYR A 233 0.83 -0.26 -7.50
N HIS A 234 -0.48 -0.23 -7.20
CA HIS A 234 -1.10 -1.17 -6.27
C HIS A 234 -2.62 -1.33 -6.49
N TYR A 235 -3.09 -2.56 -6.75
CA TYR A 235 -4.52 -2.85 -7.02
C TYR A 235 -5.48 -2.49 -5.89
N GLY A 236 -5.01 -2.46 -4.63
CA GLY A 236 -5.83 -1.99 -3.51
C GLY A 236 -6.37 -0.56 -3.68
N LEU A 237 -5.77 0.26 -4.56
CA LEU A 237 -6.27 1.61 -4.88
C LEU A 237 -7.54 1.61 -5.74
N LEU A 238 -7.94 0.46 -6.30
CA LEU A 238 -9.25 0.28 -6.93
C LEU A 238 -10.41 0.59 -5.95
N VAL A 239 -10.22 0.33 -4.65
CA VAL A 239 -11.23 0.61 -3.63
C VAL A 239 -11.48 2.11 -3.50
N TRP A 240 -10.42 2.92 -3.47
CA TRP A 240 -10.53 4.37 -3.47
C TRP A 240 -11.17 4.90 -4.74
N LEU A 241 -10.77 4.38 -5.90
CA LEU A 241 -11.36 4.77 -7.18
C LEU A 241 -12.86 4.44 -7.25
N ALA A 242 -13.26 3.25 -6.82
CA ALA A 242 -14.67 2.86 -6.75
C ALA A 242 -15.47 3.81 -5.86
N VAL A 243 -14.95 4.15 -4.68
CA VAL A 243 -15.59 5.08 -3.75
C VAL A 243 -15.70 6.50 -4.30
N MET A 244 -14.67 6.99 -4.98
CA MET A 244 -14.67 8.29 -5.66
C MET A 244 -15.72 8.32 -6.78
N LEU A 245 -15.78 7.26 -7.59
CA LEU A 245 -16.77 7.09 -8.66
C LEU A 245 -18.19 7.04 -8.10
N LEU A 246 -18.45 6.27 -7.03
CA LEU A 246 -19.75 6.24 -6.36
C LEU A 246 -20.15 7.62 -5.81
N THR A 247 -19.20 8.36 -5.26
CA THR A 247 -19.44 9.71 -4.75
C THR A 247 -19.74 10.70 -5.88
N GLU A 248 -19.07 10.59 -7.02
CA GLU A 248 -19.36 11.36 -8.22
C GLU A 248 -20.72 11.04 -8.82
N LEU A 249 -21.07 9.75 -8.91
CA LEU A 249 -22.39 9.28 -9.39
C LEU A 249 -23.52 9.79 -8.52
N ALA A 250 -23.37 9.69 -7.19
CA ALA A 250 -24.32 10.21 -6.22
C ALA A 250 -24.50 11.73 -6.31
N ARG A 251 -23.48 12.44 -6.80
CA ARG A 251 -23.51 13.89 -7.00
C ARG A 251 -24.16 14.30 -8.31
N ASP A 252 -23.70 13.70 -9.41
CA ASP A 252 -24.06 14.08 -10.76
C ASP A 252 -23.74 12.93 -11.73
N TRP A 253 -24.71 12.04 -11.95
CA TRP A 253 -24.56 10.93 -12.89
C TRP A 253 -24.25 11.38 -14.32
N ARG A 254 -24.66 12.61 -14.71
CA ARG A 254 -24.39 13.15 -16.06
C ARG A 254 -22.93 13.51 -16.26
N SER A 255 -22.13 13.62 -15.20
CA SER A 255 -20.69 13.87 -15.31
C SER A 255 -19.97 12.78 -16.12
N TRP A 256 -20.52 11.57 -16.17
CA TRP A 256 -19.94 10.42 -16.89
C TRP A 256 -20.07 10.50 -18.40
N ILE A 257 -21.09 11.22 -18.90
CA ILE A 257 -21.29 11.42 -20.34
C ILE A 257 -20.67 12.72 -20.85
N ARG A 258 -20.03 13.51 -19.99
CA ARG A 258 -19.36 14.76 -20.39
C ARG A 258 -18.05 14.47 -21.12
N PRO A 259 -17.65 15.32 -22.10
CA PRO A 259 -16.34 15.20 -22.76
C PRO A 259 -15.15 15.19 -21.78
N ALA A 260 -15.29 15.88 -20.64
CA ALA A 260 -14.31 15.87 -19.55
C ALA A 260 -13.99 14.45 -19.03
N MET A 261 -14.98 13.57 -18.97
CA MET A 261 -14.78 12.16 -18.60
C MET A 261 -13.93 11.43 -19.65
N GLY A 262 -14.17 11.68 -20.94
CA GLY A 262 -13.35 11.13 -22.02
C GLY A 262 -11.87 11.52 -21.89
N VAL A 263 -11.59 12.79 -21.52
CA VAL A 263 -10.22 13.27 -21.26
C VAL A 263 -9.61 12.58 -20.03
N ARG A 264 -10.40 12.36 -18.97
CA ARG A 264 -9.97 11.60 -17.79
C ARG A 264 -9.63 10.15 -18.15
N VAL A 265 -10.47 9.48 -18.96
CA VAL A 265 -10.23 8.12 -19.46
C VAL A 265 -8.95 8.06 -20.28
N LEU A 266 -8.70 9.03 -21.17
CA LEU A 266 -7.44 9.10 -21.91
C LEU A 266 -6.24 9.23 -20.97
N GLY A 267 -6.32 10.11 -19.98
CA GLY A 267 -5.29 10.23 -18.94
C GLY A 267 -5.07 8.92 -18.19
N PHE A 268 -6.15 8.22 -17.84
CA PHE A 268 -6.09 6.92 -17.17
C PHE A 268 -5.36 5.86 -17.99
N LEU A 269 -5.65 5.76 -19.29
CA LEU A 269 -4.94 4.84 -20.20
C LEU A 269 -3.44 5.18 -20.30
N VAL A 270 -3.09 6.47 -20.32
CA VAL A 270 -1.68 6.92 -20.27
C VAL A 270 -1.02 6.53 -18.94
N GLY A 271 -1.70 6.74 -17.81
CA GLY A 271 -1.21 6.34 -16.49
C GLY A 271 -0.99 4.83 -16.35
N LEU A 272 -1.82 4.02 -17.05
CA LEU A 272 -1.69 2.57 -17.13
C LEU A 272 -0.65 2.09 -18.16
N ALA A 273 0.03 2.97 -18.90
CA ALA A 273 0.98 2.54 -19.93
C ALA A 273 2.06 1.54 -19.43
N PRO A 274 2.64 1.69 -18.22
CA PRO A 274 3.56 0.69 -17.67
C PRO A 274 2.92 -0.69 -17.47
N TRP A 275 1.65 -0.71 -17.06
CA TRP A 275 0.87 -1.94 -16.88
C TRP A 275 0.60 -2.63 -18.22
N TRP A 276 0.19 -1.88 -19.26
CA TRP A 276 -0.02 -2.44 -20.60
C TRP A 276 1.27 -3.02 -21.17
N ARG A 277 2.38 -2.29 -21.08
CA ARG A 277 3.68 -2.76 -21.55
C ARG A 277 4.09 -4.07 -20.88
N TYR A 278 3.89 -4.17 -19.56
CA TYR A 278 4.19 -5.39 -18.82
C TYR A 278 3.34 -6.57 -19.31
N ASN A 279 2.02 -6.41 -19.36
CA ASN A 279 1.11 -7.50 -19.73
C ASN A 279 1.27 -7.96 -21.19
N LEU A 280 1.56 -7.05 -22.12
CA LEU A 280 1.85 -7.41 -23.51
C LEU A 280 3.15 -8.22 -23.66
N ALA A 281 4.09 -8.07 -22.73
CA ALA A 281 5.36 -8.79 -22.74
C ALA A 281 5.34 -10.09 -21.91
N ASN A 282 4.31 -10.30 -21.09
CA ASN A 282 4.22 -11.42 -20.14
C ASN A 282 2.81 -12.05 -20.20
N ASP A 283 2.27 -12.25 -21.40
CA ASP A 283 1.01 -12.97 -21.66
C ASP A 283 -0.16 -12.66 -20.70
N TRP A 284 -0.32 -11.39 -20.35
CA TRP A 284 -1.35 -10.89 -19.43
C TRP A 284 -1.32 -11.46 -18.00
N GLU A 285 -0.17 -11.98 -17.56
CA GLU A 285 0.01 -12.50 -16.19
C GLU A 285 -0.27 -11.46 -15.10
N GLY A 286 -0.15 -10.17 -15.41
CA GLY A 286 -0.46 -9.09 -14.47
C GLY A 286 -1.94 -9.02 -14.09
N LEU A 287 -2.85 -9.65 -14.84
CA LEU A 287 -4.25 -9.81 -14.43
C LEU A 287 -4.42 -10.82 -13.29
N GLY A 288 -3.48 -11.74 -13.14
CA GLY A 288 -3.45 -12.74 -12.08
C GLY A 288 -2.85 -12.18 -10.79
N VAL A 289 -3.39 -12.60 -9.65
CA VAL A 289 -2.83 -12.34 -8.33
C VAL A 289 -2.41 -13.69 -7.75
N TYR A 290 -1.12 -13.86 -7.42
CA TYR A 290 -0.57 -15.14 -6.92
C TYR A 290 -1.02 -16.40 -7.71
N GLY A 291 -1.03 -16.30 -9.05
CA GLY A 291 -1.41 -17.41 -9.94
C GLY A 291 -2.91 -17.69 -10.04
N LYS A 292 -3.77 -16.85 -9.47
CA LYS A 292 -5.23 -16.98 -9.55
C LYS A 292 -5.86 -15.78 -10.25
N SER A 293 -7.02 -16.00 -10.87
CA SER A 293 -7.87 -14.90 -11.33
C SER A 293 -8.38 -14.07 -10.14
N ALA A 294 -8.82 -12.84 -10.40
CA ALA A 294 -9.42 -11.99 -9.36
C ALA A 294 -10.59 -12.68 -8.63
N SER A 295 -11.44 -13.44 -9.35
CA SER A 295 -12.55 -14.20 -8.74
C SER A 295 -12.07 -15.34 -7.83
N GLY A 296 -10.92 -15.94 -8.13
CA GLY A 296 -10.32 -17.01 -7.32
C GLY A 296 -9.81 -16.56 -5.95
N HIS A 297 -9.84 -15.25 -5.68
CA HIS A 297 -9.53 -14.65 -4.38
C HIS A 297 -10.76 -14.29 -3.55
N PHE A 298 -11.97 -14.63 -4.00
CA PHE A 298 -13.16 -14.44 -3.19
C PHE A 298 -13.57 -15.76 -2.52
N GLN A 299 -13.88 -15.67 -1.24
CA GLN A 299 -14.45 -16.76 -0.46
C GLN A 299 -15.89 -17.01 -0.91
N THR A 300 -16.25 -18.28 -1.05
CA THR A 300 -17.62 -18.70 -1.42
C THR A 300 -18.43 -19.23 -0.24
N GLU A 301 -17.77 -19.52 0.89
CA GLU A 301 -18.39 -20.11 2.08
C GLU A 301 -18.76 -19.02 3.10
N LEU A 302 -20.05 -18.94 3.45
CA LEU A 302 -20.57 -17.91 4.36
C LEU A 302 -19.94 -17.99 5.76
N GLU A 303 -19.64 -19.20 6.24
CA GLU A 303 -18.98 -19.42 7.53
C GLU A 303 -17.58 -18.78 7.55
N SER A 304 -16.78 -19.00 6.51
CA SER A 304 -15.45 -18.39 6.40
C SER A 304 -15.50 -16.86 6.32
N VAL A 305 -16.49 -16.32 5.60
CA VAL A 305 -16.78 -14.87 5.54
C VAL A 305 -17.13 -14.34 6.94
N GLN A 306 -17.99 -15.03 7.69
CA GLN A 306 -18.36 -14.64 9.06
C GLN A 306 -17.14 -14.65 9.99
N VAL A 307 -16.37 -15.74 10.02
CA VAL A 307 -15.15 -15.87 10.85
C VAL A 307 -14.14 -14.76 10.50
N THR A 308 -13.96 -14.49 9.21
CA THR A 308 -13.08 -13.41 8.74
C THR A 308 -13.54 -12.04 9.26
N PHE A 309 -14.84 -11.75 9.18
CA PHE A 309 -15.40 -10.50 9.70
C PHE A 309 -15.22 -10.37 11.21
N GLU A 310 -15.50 -11.43 11.96
CA GLU A 310 -15.32 -11.46 13.41
C GLU A 310 -13.87 -11.21 13.78
N LEU A 311 -12.91 -11.92 13.17
CA LEU A 311 -11.48 -11.69 13.38
C LEU A 311 -11.04 -10.29 12.95
N LEU A 312 -11.57 -9.75 11.86
CA LEU A 312 -11.26 -8.39 11.42
C LEU A 312 -11.61 -7.38 12.52
N VAL A 313 -12.84 -7.44 13.04
CA VAL A 313 -13.37 -6.46 14.00
C VAL A 313 -12.83 -6.67 15.41
N THR A 314 -12.65 -7.92 15.82
CA THR A 314 -12.25 -8.26 17.20
C THR A 314 -10.76 -8.39 17.40
N HIS A 315 -9.98 -8.56 16.33
CA HIS A 315 -8.55 -8.79 16.43
C HIS A 315 -7.74 -7.86 15.53
N PHE A 316 -7.92 -7.95 14.20
CA PHE A 316 -7.00 -7.28 13.28
C PHE A 316 -7.10 -5.75 13.29
N LEU A 317 -8.30 -5.16 13.37
CA LEU A 317 -8.45 -3.70 13.39
C LEU A 317 -7.91 -3.08 14.69
N PRO A 318 -8.31 -3.53 15.90
CA PRO A 318 -7.76 -2.99 17.14
C PRO A 318 -6.23 -3.15 17.22
N HIS A 319 -5.72 -4.36 16.99
CA HIS A 319 -4.30 -4.66 17.16
C HIS A 319 -3.40 -4.17 16.01
N SER A 320 -3.98 -3.58 14.95
CA SER A 320 -3.18 -2.95 13.88
C SER A 320 -2.37 -1.72 14.34
N MET A 321 -2.68 -1.17 15.52
CA MET A 321 -1.89 -0.13 16.15
C MET A 321 -0.57 -0.65 16.73
N TYR A 322 -0.52 -1.94 17.09
CA TYR A 322 0.64 -2.65 17.61
C TYR A 322 1.31 -1.92 18.78
N LEU A 323 0.54 -1.52 19.80
CA LEU A 323 1.06 -0.93 21.02
C LEU A 323 1.77 -2.00 21.87
N PRO A 324 2.87 -1.66 22.57
CA PRO A 324 3.49 -2.58 23.52
C PRO A 324 2.51 -2.92 24.65
N ALA A 325 2.60 -4.13 25.21
CA ALA A 325 1.63 -4.60 26.19
C ALA A 325 1.50 -3.69 27.43
N TRP A 326 2.59 -3.07 27.90
CA TRP A 326 2.62 -2.21 29.11
C TRP A 326 1.79 -2.74 30.28
N GLY A 327 1.98 -4.02 30.65
CA GLY A 327 1.19 -4.65 31.72
C GLY A 327 -0.30 -4.84 31.40
N GLY A 328 -0.66 -4.92 30.12
CA GLY A 328 -2.03 -5.05 29.62
C GLY A 328 -2.69 -3.73 29.20
N VAL A 329 -2.08 -2.58 29.52
CA VAL A 329 -2.62 -1.25 29.17
C VAL A 329 -2.57 -0.99 27.67
N GLY A 330 -1.55 -1.48 26.96
CA GLY A 330 -1.42 -1.31 25.51
C GLY A 330 -2.65 -1.76 24.75
N PRO A 331 -3.03 -3.06 24.82
CA PRO A 331 -4.25 -3.57 24.19
C PRO A 331 -5.53 -2.81 24.53
N VAL A 332 -5.67 -2.34 25.77
CA VAL A 332 -6.84 -1.53 26.18
C VAL A 332 -6.85 -0.20 25.44
N LEU A 333 -5.69 0.45 25.30
CA LEU A 333 -5.58 1.70 24.54
C LEU A 333 -5.84 1.48 23.04
N GLU A 334 -5.36 0.38 22.45
CA GLU A 334 -5.66 0.02 21.06
C GLU A 334 -7.17 -0.06 20.81
N TRP A 335 -7.88 -0.77 21.68
CA TRP A 335 -9.34 -0.86 21.65
C TRP A 335 -10.02 0.50 21.84
N ALA A 336 -9.53 1.32 22.78
CA ALA A 336 -10.07 2.66 23.00
C ALA A 336 -9.94 3.53 21.74
N PHE A 337 -8.77 3.51 21.09
CA PHE A 337 -8.57 4.21 19.82
C PHE A 337 -9.47 3.69 18.70
N TYR A 338 -9.58 2.37 18.57
CA TYR A 338 -10.45 1.74 17.58
C TYR A 338 -11.92 2.16 17.75
N VAL A 339 -12.42 2.16 18.99
CA VAL A 339 -13.78 2.60 19.31
C VAL A 339 -13.97 4.09 18.99
N VAL A 340 -13.02 4.95 19.35
CA VAL A 340 -13.09 6.39 19.04
C VAL A 340 -13.05 6.63 17.53
N ALA A 341 -12.17 5.95 16.79
CA ALA A 341 -12.08 6.05 15.34
C ALA A 341 -13.39 5.60 14.66
N THR A 342 -13.95 4.47 15.12
CA THR A 342 -15.22 3.93 14.61
C THR A 342 -16.38 4.87 14.91
N ALA A 343 -16.49 5.39 16.13
CA ALA A 343 -17.52 6.36 16.51
C ALA A 343 -17.40 7.66 15.69
N ALA A 344 -16.18 8.15 15.48
CA ALA A 344 -15.92 9.32 14.65
C ALA A 344 -16.32 9.08 13.19
N TRP A 345 -15.98 7.92 12.63
CA TRP A 345 -16.37 7.53 11.28
C TRP A 345 -17.91 7.43 11.16
N ILE A 346 -18.58 6.74 12.09
CA ILE A 346 -20.05 6.63 12.12
C ILE A 346 -20.70 8.02 12.18
N ALA A 347 -20.21 8.91 13.05
CA ALA A 347 -20.73 10.27 13.18
C ALA A 347 -20.62 11.06 11.88
N ILE A 348 -19.50 10.95 11.16
CA ILE A 348 -19.31 11.60 9.86
C ILE A 348 -20.23 10.99 8.82
N SER A 349 -20.31 9.66 8.74
CA SER A 349 -21.19 8.97 7.81
C SER A 349 -22.64 9.42 7.96
N PHE A 350 -23.16 9.48 9.20
CA PHE A 350 -24.50 9.99 9.46
C PHE A 350 -24.66 11.47 9.07
N GLN A 351 -23.66 12.30 9.36
CA GLN A 351 -23.70 13.72 9.04
C GLN A 351 -23.67 13.96 7.52
N GLU A 352 -22.87 13.22 6.76
CA GLU A 352 -22.80 13.32 5.31
C GLU A 352 -24.07 12.78 4.64
N VAL A 353 -24.65 11.68 5.11
CA VAL A 353 -25.95 11.18 4.64
C VAL A 353 -27.05 12.20 4.92
N ARG A 354 -27.07 12.80 6.13
CA ARG A 354 -28.07 13.83 6.49
C ARG A 354 -27.88 15.09 5.67
N ALA A 355 -26.65 15.53 5.45
CA ALA A 355 -26.33 16.67 4.59
C ALA A 355 -26.80 16.41 3.17
N TRP A 356 -26.47 15.24 2.61
CA TRP A 356 -26.89 14.83 1.27
C TRP A 356 -28.42 14.81 1.14
N ARG A 357 -29.15 14.21 2.09
CA ARG A 357 -30.63 14.21 2.08
C ARG A 357 -31.23 15.61 2.13
N ARG A 358 -30.57 16.56 2.81
CA ARG A 358 -31.06 17.95 2.94
C ARG A 358 -30.76 18.81 1.73
N THR A 359 -29.57 18.67 1.15
CA THR A 359 -29.10 19.53 0.06
C THR A 359 -29.30 18.91 -1.33
N GLY A 360 -29.62 17.62 -1.39
CA GLY A 360 -29.62 16.83 -2.62
C GLY A 360 -28.23 16.65 -3.24
N GLN A 361 -27.16 17.02 -2.52
CA GLN A 361 -25.80 17.09 -3.06
C GLN A 361 -24.79 16.53 -2.03
N PRO A 362 -24.11 15.41 -2.33
CA PRO A 362 -23.11 14.85 -1.43
C PRO A 362 -21.85 15.73 -1.42
N THR A 363 -21.10 15.67 -0.32
CA THR A 363 -19.78 16.30 -0.21
C THR A 363 -18.68 15.28 -0.50
N ALA A 364 -17.44 15.74 -0.65
CA ALA A 364 -16.29 14.86 -0.81
C ALA A 364 -16.00 13.98 0.44
N LEU A 365 -16.52 14.36 1.62
CA LEU A 365 -16.41 13.51 2.82
C LEU A 365 -17.25 12.23 2.71
N LEU A 366 -18.20 12.14 1.76
CA LEU A 366 -18.89 10.90 1.46
C LEU A 366 -17.90 9.79 1.03
N ALA A 367 -16.81 10.14 0.34
CA ALA A 367 -15.79 9.15 0.00
C ALA A 367 -15.12 8.57 1.26
N VAL A 368 -14.81 9.41 2.23
CA VAL A 368 -14.25 8.99 3.54
C VAL A 368 -15.26 8.11 4.30
N ALA A 369 -16.56 8.41 4.20
CA ALA A 369 -17.62 7.60 4.81
C ALA A 369 -17.77 6.22 4.15
N LEU A 370 -17.71 6.14 2.83
CA LEU A 370 -17.92 4.89 2.07
C LEU A 370 -16.72 3.96 2.08
N TYR A 371 -15.48 4.48 2.20
CA TYR A 371 -14.28 3.67 2.08
C TYR A 371 -14.19 2.51 3.09
N PRO A 372 -14.39 2.70 4.42
CA PRO A 372 -14.35 1.59 5.35
C PRO A 372 -15.40 0.50 5.09
N ILE A 373 -16.55 0.85 4.51
CA ILE A 373 -17.60 -0.13 4.17
C ILE A 373 -17.12 -1.01 3.03
N LEU A 374 -16.68 -0.39 1.92
CA LEU A 374 -16.24 -1.15 0.75
C LEU A 374 -14.95 -1.94 1.05
N TRP A 375 -14.02 -1.35 1.80
CA TRP A 375 -12.80 -2.03 2.22
C TRP A 375 -13.12 -3.23 3.13
N THR A 376 -14.00 -3.06 4.13
CA THR A 376 -14.41 -4.17 5.02
C THR A 376 -15.07 -5.28 4.23
N PHE A 377 -15.98 -4.94 3.31
CA PHE A 377 -16.60 -5.91 2.42
C PHE A 377 -15.55 -6.70 1.62
N LEU A 378 -14.61 -6.02 0.96
CA LEU A 378 -13.59 -6.69 0.16
C LEU A 378 -12.60 -7.52 1.01
N TYR A 379 -12.26 -7.06 2.22
CA TYR A 379 -11.42 -7.82 3.13
C TYR A 379 -12.12 -9.10 3.60
N THR A 380 -13.38 -8.99 4.01
CA THR A 380 -14.17 -10.09 4.55
C THR A 380 -14.47 -11.16 3.49
N PHE A 381 -14.78 -10.74 2.26
CA PHE A 381 -15.05 -11.67 1.16
C PHE A 381 -13.78 -12.10 0.41
N GLY A 382 -12.66 -11.39 0.57
CA GLY A 382 -11.39 -11.73 -0.07
C GLY A 382 -10.64 -12.82 0.69
N THR A 383 -9.57 -13.39 0.11
CA THR A 383 -8.67 -14.34 0.78
C THR A 383 -7.44 -13.68 1.41
N PHE A 384 -7.35 -12.35 1.39
CA PHE A 384 -6.21 -11.58 1.88
C PHE A 384 -6.44 -11.18 3.33
N HIS A 385 -5.96 -12.03 4.25
CA HIS A 385 -6.15 -11.84 5.67
C HIS A 385 -4.86 -11.41 6.37
N GLY A 386 -5.03 -10.74 7.50
CA GLY A 386 -3.95 -10.49 8.41
C GLY A 386 -3.36 -11.78 8.99
N GLN A 387 -2.15 -11.64 9.53
CA GLN A 387 -1.43 -12.72 10.21
C GLN A 387 -0.98 -12.18 11.56
N ASP A 388 -1.25 -12.89 12.65
CA ASP A 388 -1.01 -12.43 14.03
C ASP A 388 0.43 -12.61 14.49
N TRP A 389 1.25 -13.34 13.71
CA TRP A 389 2.59 -13.71 14.11
C TRP A 389 3.60 -12.54 14.19
N TRP A 390 3.37 -11.44 13.46
CA TRP A 390 4.32 -10.33 13.26
C TRP A 390 3.56 -9.03 12.94
N VAL A 391 4.16 -7.87 13.22
CA VAL A 391 3.55 -6.55 12.89
C VAL A 391 3.19 -6.44 11.40
N SER A 392 3.97 -7.10 10.55
CA SER A 392 3.78 -7.17 9.11
C SER A 392 2.43 -7.75 8.70
N GLY A 393 1.84 -8.63 9.51
CA GLY A 393 0.55 -9.20 9.21
C GLY A 393 -0.63 -8.24 9.38
N TYR A 394 -0.45 -7.08 10.02
CA TYR A 394 -1.48 -6.03 10.08
C TYR A 394 -1.49 -5.10 8.86
N ARG A 395 -0.60 -5.32 7.87
CA ARG A 395 -0.44 -4.44 6.71
C ARG A 395 -1.73 -4.15 5.95
N TYR A 396 -2.67 -5.10 5.88
CA TYR A 396 -3.92 -4.93 5.15
C TYR A 396 -4.85 -3.89 5.80
N MET A 397 -4.71 -3.65 7.10
CA MET A 397 -5.56 -2.74 7.88
C MET A 397 -5.06 -1.29 7.81
N LEU A 398 -3.79 -1.09 7.47
CA LEU A 398 -3.14 0.23 7.43
C LEU A 398 -3.73 1.22 6.40
N PRO A 399 -4.31 0.80 5.26
CA PRO A 399 -5.08 1.68 4.39
C PRO A 399 -6.28 2.36 5.04
N LEU A 400 -6.78 1.88 6.19
CA LEU A 400 -7.85 2.55 6.95
C LEU A 400 -7.35 3.66 7.88
N HIS A 401 -6.04 3.68 8.20
CA HIS A 401 -5.49 4.66 9.14
C HIS A 401 -5.67 6.11 8.68
N PRO A 402 -5.40 6.48 7.40
CA PRO A 402 -5.73 7.82 6.91
C PRO A 402 -7.19 8.20 7.08
N VAL A 403 -8.11 7.25 6.90
CA VAL A 403 -9.56 7.48 7.10
C VAL A 403 -9.87 7.74 8.57
N ALA A 404 -9.28 6.96 9.48
CA ALA A 404 -9.42 7.16 10.92
C ALA A 404 -8.88 8.55 11.35
N TRP A 405 -7.72 8.97 10.84
CA TRP A 405 -7.16 10.30 11.14
C TRP A 405 -8.06 11.43 10.66
N ILE A 406 -8.59 11.34 9.43
CA ILE A 406 -9.58 12.31 8.92
C ILE A 406 -10.80 12.29 9.82
N ALA A 407 -11.33 11.12 10.16
CA ALA A 407 -12.57 11.00 10.91
C ALA A 407 -12.47 11.60 12.31
N ILE A 408 -11.43 11.24 13.05
CA ILE A 408 -11.14 11.78 14.39
C ILE A 408 -10.97 13.31 14.33
N SER A 409 -10.23 13.81 13.33
CA SER A 409 -9.99 15.26 13.20
C SER A 409 -11.28 16.07 12.94
N VAL A 410 -12.19 15.53 12.13
CA VAL A 410 -13.49 16.14 11.83
C VAL A 410 -14.37 16.13 13.07
N LEU A 411 -14.43 14.99 13.79
CA LEU A 411 -15.22 14.87 15.01
C LEU A 411 -14.78 15.92 16.04
N PHE A 412 -13.49 16.00 16.38
CA PHE A 412 -12.99 16.95 17.37
C PHE A 412 -13.25 18.41 16.97
N THR A 413 -13.02 18.73 15.71
CA THR A 413 -13.28 20.08 15.20
C THR A 413 -14.77 20.46 15.30
N ARG A 414 -15.68 19.51 15.02
CA ARG A 414 -17.13 19.72 15.09
C ARG A 414 -17.63 19.83 16.54
N LEU A 415 -17.06 19.07 17.47
CA LEU A 415 -17.42 19.15 18.90
C LEU A 415 -17.00 20.48 19.55
N ARG A 416 -16.05 21.23 18.94
CA ARG A 416 -15.53 22.50 19.46
C ARG A 416 -15.07 22.44 20.92
N THR A 417 -14.67 21.27 21.38
CA THR A 417 -14.22 21.09 22.76
C THR A 417 -12.84 21.68 22.93
N ARG A 418 -12.54 22.16 24.15
CA ARG A 418 -11.16 22.49 24.56
C ARG A 418 -10.31 21.24 24.80
N LEU A 419 -10.94 20.05 24.79
CA LEU A 419 -10.32 18.76 25.07
C LEU A 419 -9.56 18.16 23.87
N GLU A 420 -9.71 18.68 22.66
CA GLU A 420 -9.01 18.09 21.50
C GLU A 420 -7.48 18.11 21.70
N ILE A 421 -6.92 19.20 22.22
CA ILE A 421 -5.47 19.38 22.34
C ILE A 421 -4.91 18.38 23.35
N PRO A 422 -5.44 18.28 24.58
CA PRO A 422 -4.95 17.27 25.52
C PRO A 422 -5.18 15.84 25.00
N VAL A 423 -6.30 15.54 24.33
CA VAL A 423 -6.54 14.18 23.81
C VAL A 423 -5.54 13.84 22.70
N VAL A 424 -5.28 14.75 21.76
CA VAL A 424 -4.29 14.55 20.70
C VAL A 424 -2.87 14.48 21.29
N ALA A 425 -2.56 15.30 22.29
CA ALA A 425 -1.26 15.26 22.97
C ALA A 425 -1.04 13.93 23.71
N VAL A 426 -2.06 13.41 24.40
CA VAL A 426 -2.02 12.08 25.03
C VAL A 426 -1.84 10.99 23.98
N ALA A 427 -2.58 11.05 22.86
CA ALA A 427 -2.45 10.09 21.77
C ALA A 427 -1.03 10.08 21.17
N VAL A 428 -0.49 11.25 20.89
CA VAL A 428 0.89 11.43 20.42
C VAL A 428 1.89 10.89 21.44
N GLY A 429 1.70 11.18 22.73
CA GLY A 429 2.56 10.65 23.80
C GLY A 429 2.55 9.13 23.86
N VAL A 430 1.36 8.51 23.75
CA VAL A 430 1.19 7.05 23.68
C VAL A 430 1.91 6.49 22.45
N PHE A 431 1.70 7.07 21.26
CA PHE A 431 2.33 6.59 20.03
C PHE A 431 3.85 6.73 20.05
N LEU A 432 4.40 7.87 20.48
CA LEU A 432 5.85 8.06 20.63
C LEU A 432 6.44 7.08 21.64
N THR A 433 5.81 6.91 22.80
CA THR A 433 6.26 5.94 23.81
C THR A 433 6.24 4.52 23.25
N GLY A 434 5.20 4.18 22.47
CA GLY A 434 5.08 2.91 21.78
C GLY A 434 6.21 2.67 20.80
N ILE A 435 6.45 3.65 19.90
CA ILE A 435 7.54 3.59 18.92
C ILE A 435 8.89 3.41 19.63
N VAL A 436 9.19 4.27 20.61
CA VAL A 436 10.45 4.23 21.37
C VAL A 436 10.65 2.88 22.07
N SER A 437 9.57 2.27 22.60
CA SER A 437 9.63 0.96 23.26
C SER A 437 10.04 -0.17 22.32
N PHE A 438 9.85 -0.03 21.01
CA PHE A 438 10.22 -1.02 20.01
C PHE A 438 11.58 -0.78 19.34
N LEU A 439 12.16 0.42 19.47
CA LEU A 439 13.44 0.75 18.84
C LEU A 439 14.54 -0.21 19.33
N ASN A 440 15.41 -0.62 18.42
CA ASN A 440 16.54 -1.48 18.73
C ASN A 440 17.88 -0.78 18.45
N PRO A 441 18.45 -0.04 19.43
CA PRO A 441 19.73 0.62 19.26
C PRO A 441 20.89 -0.32 18.89
N ALA A 442 20.82 -1.60 19.27
CA ALA A 442 21.85 -2.58 18.91
C ALA A 442 21.90 -2.87 17.39
N ALA A 443 20.80 -2.62 16.67
CA ALA A 443 20.72 -2.79 15.22
C ALA A 443 21.35 -1.63 14.43
N ILE A 444 21.73 -0.51 15.06
CA ILE A 444 22.28 0.66 14.35
C ILE A 444 23.47 0.27 13.48
N ARG A 445 24.40 -0.51 14.03
CA ARG A 445 25.62 -0.90 13.31
C ARG A 445 25.28 -1.78 12.11
N SER A 446 24.48 -2.84 12.27
CA SER A 446 24.13 -3.73 11.15
C SER A 446 23.29 -3.03 10.10
N ASN A 447 22.44 -2.08 10.49
CA ASN A 447 21.60 -1.34 9.56
C ASN A 447 22.38 -0.26 8.77
N LEU A 448 23.45 0.30 9.34
CA LEU A 448 24.33 1.27 8.66
C LEU A 448 25.44 0.61 7.82
N SER A 449 26.00 -0.50 8.30
CA SER A 449 27.20 -1.11 7.71
C SER A 449 26.97 -2.48 7.08
N GLY A 450 25.84 -3.13 7.35
CA GLY A 450 25.47 -4.36 6.67
C GLY A 450 25.10 -4.10 5.21
N PRO A 451 25.01 -5.16 4.38
CA PRO A 451 24.64 -5.02 2.99
C PRO A 451 23.13 -4.81 2.85
N GLY A 452 22.75 -3.84 2.03
CA GLY A 452 21.35 -3.58 1.67
C GLY A 452 20.74 -4.65 0.76
N TYR A 453 21.57 -5.53 0.22
CA TYR A 453 21.22 -6.60 -0.71
C TYR A 453 21.98 -7.88 -0.36
N ILE A 454 21.61 -9.00 -1.00
CA ILE A 454 22.35 -10.26 -0.95
C ILE A 454 22.33 -10.89 -2.35
N HIS A 455 23.48 -11.33 -2.85
CA HIS A 455 23.60 -11.86 -4.22
C HIS A 455 22.69 -13.07 -4.44
N GLY A 456 22.59 -13.99 -3.47
CA GLY A 456 21.65 -15.10 -3.52
C GLY A 456 20.16 -14.71 -3.71
N SER A 457 19.76 -13.46 -3.47
CA SER A 457 18.37 -13.01 -3.74
C SER A 457 18.05 -12.91 -5.23
N VAL A 458 19.00 -12.52 -6.10
CA VAL A 458 18.72 -12.49 -7.55
C VAL A 458 18.54 -13.91 -8.09
N ALA A 459 19.35 -14.86 -7.61
CA ALA A 459 19.18 -16.27 -7.93
C ALA A 459 17.80 -16.80 -7.51
N ARG A 460 17.34 -16.47 -6.29
CA ARG A 460 15.99 -16.87 -5.84
C ARG A 460 14.88 -16.23 -6.67
N LEU A 461 15.06 -14.99 -7.09
CA LEU A 461 14.11 -14.31 -7.99
C LEU A 461 14.07 -14.99 -9.37
N MET A 462 15.23 -15.33 -9.94
CA MET A 462 15.34 -16.08 -11.18
C MET A 462 14.57 -17.41 -11.10
N ILE A 463 14.74 -18.17 -10.01
CA ILE A 463 14.00 -19.43 -9.83
C ILE A 463 12.51 -19.20 -9.63
N TYR A 464 12.14 -18.19 -8.85
CA TYR A 464 10.75 -17.86 -8.61
C TYR A 464 9.99 -17.46 -9.89
N ARG A 465 10.66 -16.79 -10.83
CA ARG A 465 10.06 -16.30 -12.08
C ARG A 465 10.23 -17.24 -13.27
N HIS A 466 11.42 -17.81 -13.39
CA HIS A 466 11.92 -18.46 -14.61
C HIS A 466 12.50 -19.84 -14.34
N GLY A 467 12.18 -20.44 -13.18
CA GLY A 467 12.74 -21.74 -12.77
C GLY A 467 12.43 -22.87 -13.75
N ASP A 468 11.42 -22.71 -14.60
CA ASP A 468 10.98 -23.67 -15.60
C ASP A 468 11.31 -23.25 -17.05
N SER A 469 12.09 -22.17 -17.21
CA SER A 469 12.37 -21.48 -18.48
C SER A 469 13.89 -21.34 -18.70
N PRO A 470 14.59 -22.41 -19.11
CA PRO A 470 16.04 -22.41 -19.25
C PRO A 470 16.56 -21.41 -20.29
N GLU A 471 15.74 -21.03 -21.28
CA GLU A 471 16.03 -19.99 -22.26
C GLU A 471 16.17 -18.59 -21.67
N VAL A 472 15.61 -18.34 -20.48
CA VAL A 472 15.81 -17.10 -19.72
C VAL A 472 16.96 -17.26 -18.73
N LEU A 473 17.03 -18.40 -18.04
CA LEU A 473 18.06 -18.66 -17.03
C LEU A 473 19.46 -18.72 -17.64
N LEU A 474 19.65 -19.43 -18.76
CA LEU A 474 20.97 -19.66 -19.34
C LEU A 474 21.68 -18.34 -19.73
N PRO A 475 21.06 -17.44 -20.52
CA PRO A 475 21.69 -16.15 -20.84
C PRO A 475 21.98 -15.30 -19.61
N ALA A 476 21.11 -15.33 -18.60
CA ALA A 476 21.31 -14.59 -17.36
C ALA A 476 22.51 -15.11 -16.56
N LEU A 477 22.69 -16.43 -16.49
CA LEU A 477 23.83 -17.06 -15.82
C LEU A 477 25.14 -16.89 -16.60
N GLU A 478 25.11 -17.00 -17.94
CA GLU A 478 26.27 -16.71 -18.80
C GLU A 478 26.72 -15.26 -18.62
N LYS A 479 25.76 -14.32 -18.62
CA LYS A 479 26.02 -12.92 -18.32
C LYS A 479 26.60 -12.73 -16.91
N ALA A 480 26.10 -13.48 -15.91
CA ALA A 480 26.66 -13.41 -14.56
C ALA A 480 28.13 -13.87 -14.54
N ILE A 481 28.47 -14.95 -15.25
CA ILE A 481 29.85 -15.44 -15.38
C ILE A 481 30.76 -14.40 -16.08
N GLU A 482 30.24 -13.69 -17.07
CA GLU A 482 31.00 -12.71 -17.84
C GLU A 482 31.20 -11.38 -17.09
N THR A 483 30.19 -10.93 -16.35
CA THR A 483 30.12 -9.54 -15.87
C THR A 483 30.28 -9.38 -14.36
N ARG A 484 30.15 -10.45 -13.57
CA ARG A 484 30.29 -10.41 -12.11
C ARG A 484 31.68 -10.82 -11.67
N ASP A 485 32.03 -10.45 -10.43
CA ASP A 485 33.17 -11.08 -9.79
C ASP A 485 32.93 -12.58 -9.65
N SER A 486 34.03 -13.34 -9.57
CA SER A 486 33.93 -14.78 -9.61
C SER A 486 33.14 -15.35 -8.43
N GLU A 487 33.27 -14.75 -7.23
CA GLU A 487 32.61 -15.24 -6.02
C GLU A 487 31.10 -14.99 -6.10
N GLU A 488 30.69 -13.79 -6.51
CA GLU A 488 29.29 -13.45 -6.77
C GLU A 488 28.69 -14.38 -7.84
N ALA A 489 29.39 -14.58 -8.96
CA ALA A 489 28.93 -15.50 -10.00
C ALA A 489 28.74 -16.92 -9.44
N GLU A 490 29.72 -17.43 -8.66
CA GLU A 490 29.61 -18.75 -8.04
C GLU A 490 28.43 -18.82 -7.05
N GLU A 491 28.20 -17.79 -6.22
CA GLU A 491 27.06 -17.72 -5.30
C GLU A 491 25.72 -17.78 -6.05
N ILE A 492 25.59 -17.00 -7.13
CA ILE A 492 24.39 -16.97 -7.96
C ILE A 492 24.15 -18.34 -8.58
N LEU A 493 25.14 -18.90 -9.28
CA LEU A 493 25.02 -20.20 -9.95
C LEU A 493 24.74 -21.33 -8.95
N PHE A 494 25.42 -21.35 -7.81
CA PHE A 494 25.19 -22.32 -6.74
C PHE A 494 23.77 -22.23 -6.20
N THR A 495 23.28 -21.00 -5.95
CA THR A 495 21.95 -20.77 -5.40
C THR A 495 20.86 -21.15 -6.39
N VAL A 496 21.01 -20.83 -7.69
CA VAL A 496 20.09 -21.27 -8.74
C VAL A 496 20.07 -22.80 -8.82
N GLY A 497 21.24 -23.44 -8.95
CA GLY A 497 21.36 -24.89 -9.07
C GLY A 497 20.76 -25.67 -7.88
N ASN A 498 21.07 -25.26 -6.64
CA ASN A 498 20.51 -25.89 -5.44
C ASN A 498 19.00 -25.66 -5.29
N SER A 499 18.50 -24.49 -5.71
CA SER A 499 17.07 -24.21 -5.64
C SER A 499 16.30 -25.03 -6.68
N LEU A 500 16.83 -25.17 -7.90
CA LEU A 500 16.26 -26.08 -8.91
C LEU A 500 16.32 -27.53 -8.43
N LEU A 501 17.45 -27.97 -7.87
CA LEU A 501 17.60 -29.31 -7.29
C LEU A 501 16.52 -29.59 -6.24
N PHE A 502 16.29 -28.64 -5.32
CA PHE A 502 15.24 -28.77 -4.32
C PHE A 502 13.86 -28.95 -4.94
N GLN A 503 13.51 -28.13 -5.94
CA GLN A 503 12.20 -28.23 -6.62
C GLN A 503 12.08 -29.51 -7.44
N ALA A 504 13.13 -29.89 -8.18
CA ALA A 504 13.21 -31.11 -8.97
C ALA A 504 13.15 -32.39 -8.12
N GLN A 505 13.53 -32.32 -6.84
CA GLN A 505 13.47 -33.46 -5.90
C GLN A 505 12.26 -33.42 -4.96
N ALA A 506 11.38 -32.44 -5.09
CA ALA A 506 10.22 -32.30 -4.22
C ALA A 506 9.39 -33.60 -4.26
N ARG A 507 9.29 -34.26 -3.10
CA ARG A 507 8.92 -35.69 -3.05
C ARG A 507 7.44 -35.94 -3.30
N ARG A 508 6.56 -35.04 -2.88
CA ARG A 508 5.10 -35.13 -3.04
C ARG A 508 4.46 -33.75 -3.00
N PRO A 509 3.37 -33.52 -3.73
CA PRO A 509 2.51 -32.38 -3.44
C PRO A 509 1.97 -32.51 -2.00
N PRO A 510 1.47 -31.41 -1.41
CA PRO A 510 0.81 -31.47 -0.10
C PRO A 510 -0.30 -32.53 -0.10
N LYS A 511 -0.50 -33.24 1.03
CA LYS A 511 -1.53 -34.31 1.12
C LYS A 511 -2.96 -33.85 0.80
N TRP A 512 -3.21 -32.56 0.86
CA TRP A 512 -4.50 -31.92 0.56
C TRP A 512 -4.62 -31.45 -0.89
N ALA A 513 -3.59 -31.66 -1.72
CA ALA A 513 -3.62 -31.28 -3.13
C ALA A 513 -4.68 -32.08 -3.89
N ARG A 514 -5.48 -31.39 -4.70
CA ARG A 514 -6.41 -32.01 -5.64
C ARG A 514 -5.64 -32.70 -6.77
N PRO A 515 -6.21 -33.68 -7.48
CA PRO A 515 -5.53 -34.37 -8.59
C PRO A 515 -4.96 -33.41 -9.66
N GLU A 516 -5.66 -32.32 -9.96
CA GLU A 516 -5.18 -31.27 -10.88
C GLU A 516 -3.91 -30.59 -10.37
N GLN A 517 -3.84 -30.30 -9.06
CA GLN A 517 -2.66 -29.69 -8.43
C GLN A 517 -1.49 -30.68 -8.35
N GLU A 518 -1.77 -31.97 -8.21
CA GLU A 518 -0.76 -33.02 -8.27
C GLU A 518 -0.17 -33.18 -9.69
N ALA A 519 -1.02 -33.09 -10.72
CA ALA A 519 -0.59 -33.08 -12.11
C ALA A 519 0.26 -31.83 -12.43
N GLU A 520 -0.18 -30.64 -12.01
CA GLU A 520 0.57 -29.39 -12.17
C GLU A 520 1.92 -29.43 -11.44
N PHE A 521 1.93 -29.93 -10.20
CA PHE A 521 3.16 -30.12 -9.43
C PHE A 521 4.15 -31.07 -10.11
N THR A 522 3.64 -32.16 -10.69
CA THR A 522 4.47 -33.14 -11.42
C THR A 522 5.05 -32.50 -12.69
N LEU A 523 4.24 -31.76 -13.44
CA LEU A 523 4.68 -31.03 -14.62
C LEU A 523 5.75 -29.98 -14.27
N GLN A 524 5.55 -29.18 -13.22
CA GLN A 524 6.55 -28.20 -12.76
C GLN A 524 7.88 -28.86 -12.41
N LYS A 525 7.82 -30.00 -11.70
CA LYS A 525 9.00 -30.79 -11.36
C LYS A 525 9.74 -31.27 -12.61
N GLU A 526 9.03 -31.79 -13.62
CA GLU A 526 9.63 -32.20 -14.89
C GLU A 526 10.31 -31.03 -15.62
N LYS A 527 9.68 -29.86 -15.65
CA LYS A 527 10.29 -28.66 -16.24
C LYS A 527 11.54 -28.19 -15.48
N HIS A 528 11.57 -28.31 -14.15
CA HIS A 528 12.77 -28.01 -13.37
C HIS A 528 13.90 -29.01 -13.63
N VAL A 529 13.59 -30.30 -13.76
CA VAL A 529 14.56 -31.33 -14.18
C VAL A 529 15.13 -31.00 -15.56
N GLU A 530 14.28 -30.60 -16.50
CA GLU A 530 14.69 -30.19 -17.84
C GLU A 530 15.58 -28.94 -17.80
N SER A 531 15.22 -27.94 -17.00
CA SER A 531 16.03 -26.74 -16.81
C SER A 531 17.42 -27.07 -16.26
N MET A 532 17.50 -27.96 -15.27
CA MET A 532 18.78 -28.45 -14.75
C MET A 532 19.62 -29.15 -15.82
N ARG A 533 19.00 -30.03 -16.62
CA ARG A 533 19.68 -30.74 -17.71
C ARG A 533 20.28 -29.77 -18.73
N VAL A 534 19.48 -28.82 -19.23
CA VAL A 534 19.93 -27.81 -20.20
C VAL A 534 21.08 -26.97 -19.62
N LEU A 535 20.96 -26.51 -18.38
CA LEU A 535 22.01 -25.71 -17.73
C LEU A 535 23.30 -26.52 -17.53
N ALA A 536 23.21 -27.79 -17.11
CA ALA A 536 24.38 -28.65 -16.95
C ALA A 536 25.10 -28.94 -18.28
N GLU A 537 24.38 -29.03 -19.39
CA GLU A 537 24.98 -29.26 -20.71
C GLU A 537 25.71 -28.03 -21.26
N ARG A 538 25.18 -26.83 -20.98
CA ARG A 538 25.59 -25.58 -21.63
C ARG A 538 26.57 -24.74 -20.81
N LEU A 539 26.48 -24.79 -19.48
CA LEU A 539 27.39 -24.03 -18.63
C LEU A 539 28.81 -24.63 -18.60
N PRO A 540 29.84 -23.81 -18.29
CA PRO A 540 31.21 -24.25 -18.12
C PRO A 540 31.36 -25.43 -17.16
N GLU A 541 32.32 -26.32 -17.43
CA GLU A 541 32.48 -27.60 -16.72
C GLU A 541 32.52 -27.45 -15.19
N ARG A 542 33.21 -26.41 -14.69
CA ARG A 542 33.31 -26.12 -13.25
C ARG A 542 31.98 -25.92 -12.53
N PHE A 543 30.93 -25.48 -13.25
CA PHE A 543 29.61 -25.21 -12.68
C PHE A 543 28.59 -26.33 -12.90
N ARG A 544 28.88 -27.27 -13.79
CA ARG A 544 27.98 -28.42 -14.08
C ARG A 544 27.55 -29.19 -12.83
N PRO A 545 28.40 -29.39 -11.80
CA PRO A 545 27.97 -30.09 -10.58
C PRO A 545 26.72 -29.49 -9.92
N TYR A 546 26.53 -28.17 -9.97
CA TYR A 546 25.38 -27.51 -9.33
C TYR A 546 24.04 -27.84 -10.00
N PHE A 547 24.08 -28.26 -11.27
CA PHE A 547 22.91 -28.54 -12.10
C PHE A 547 22.77 -30.01 -12.46
N THR A 548 23.63 -30.88 -11.93
CA THR A 548 23.61 -32.31 -12.24
C THR A 548 22.78 -33.07 -11.22
N LEU A 549 21.67 -33.66 -11.67
CA LEU A 549 20.87 -34.60 -10.89
C LEU A 549 21.53 -35.98 -10.91
N LEU A 550 22.01 -36.44 -9.76
CA LEU A 550 22.61 -37.78 -9.64
C LEU A 550 21.52 -38.85 -9.49
N PRO A 551 21.40 -39.83 -10.40
CA PRO A 551 20.35 -40.86 -10.34
C PRO A 551 20.41 -41.64 -9.02
N ASN A 552 19.24 -41.95 -8.45
CA ASN A 552 19.09 -42.72 -7.21
C ASN A 552 19.83 -42.13 -5.98
N SER A 553 20.22 -40.86 -6.03
CA SER A 553 20.96 -40.22 -4.94
C SER A 553 20.00 -39.57 -3.92
N GLN A 554 20.42 -39.57 -2.64
CA GLN A 554 19.84 -38.69 -1.63
C GLN A 554 20.57 -37.33 -1.63
N GLN A 555 20.78 -36.75 -2.82
CA GLN A 555 21.37 -35.40 -2.91
C GLN A 555 20.51 -34.44 -2.07
N ARG A 556 21.15 -33.58 -1.30
CA ARG A 556 20.46 -32.61 -0.45
C ARG A 556 20.79 -31.22 -1.01
N PRO A 557 19.81 -30.32 -1.08
CA PRO A 557 20.11 -28.92 -1.38
C PRO A 557 20.84 -28.30 -0.19
N PHE A 558 21.77 -27.39 -0.48
CA PHE A 558 22.51 -26.64 0.51
C PHE A 558 22.34 -25.13 0.27
N GLY A 559 22.34 -24.35 1.34
CA GLY A 559 22.50 -22.90 1.23
C GLY A 559 23.95 -22.55 0.90
N TRP A 560 24.20 -21.33 0.38
CA TRP A 560 25.55 -20.86 0.04
C TRP A 560 26.56 -21.03 1.20
N ALA A 561 26.16 -20.66 2.42
CA ALA A 561 26.98 -20.86 3.63
C ALA A 561 27.35 -22.33 3.92
N GLN A 562 26.74 -23.29 3.22
CA GLN A 562 26.98 -24.73 3.34
C GLN A 562 27.58 -25.33 2.05
N ARG A 563 28.17 -24.51 1.16
CA ARG A 563 28.82 -24.93 -0.09
C ARG A 563 29.81 -26.08 0.11
N ASP A 564 30.57 -26.09 1.21
CA ASP A 564 31.53 -27.16 1.49
C ASP A 564 30.84 -28.51 1.76
N LEU A 565 29.64 -28.49 2.34
CA LEU A 565 28.84 -29.71 2.57
C LEU A 565 28.32 -30.27 1.25
N PHE A 566 27.96 -29.40 0.30
CA PHE A 566 27.62 -29.81 -1.06
C PHE A 566 28.78 -30.58 -1.69
N TRP A 567 30.01 -30.05 -1.65
CA TRP A 567 31.16 -30.72 -2.24
C TRP A 567 31.56 -32.01 -1.52
N LYS A 568 31.43 -32.06 -0.19
CA LYS A 568 31.59 -33.31 0.57
C LYS A 568 30.58 -34.37 0.12
N GLN A 569 29.32 -33.99 -0.08
CA GLN A 569 28.30 -34.89 -0.61
C GLN A 569 28.63 -35.32 -2.05
N TRP A 570 29.03 -34.39 -2.92
CA TRP A 570 29.41 -34.67 -4.31
C TRP A 570 30.50 -35.74 -4.41
N LYS A 571 31.56 -35.60 -3.61
CA LYS A 571 32.65 -36.58 -3.52
C LYS A 571 32.19 -37.92 -2.92
N ALA A 572 31.33 -37.89 -1.89
CA ALA A 572 30.78 -39.10 -1.27
C ALA A 572 29.90 -39.91 -2.23
N LEU A 573 29.30 -39.26 -3.24
CA LEU A 573 28.55 -39.90 -4.32
C LEU A 573 29.44 -40.38 -5.48
N GLY A 574 30.75 -40.47 -5.26
CA GLY A 574 31.72 -41.01 -6.21
C GLY A 574 32.06 -40.07 -7.37
N GLN A 575 31.62 -38.82 -7.33
CA GLN A 575 31.89 -37.84 -8.39
C GLN A 575 33.26 -37.18 -8.19
N LYS A 576 33.94 -36.88 -9.29
CA LYS A 576 35.15 -36.05 -9.28
C LYS A 576 34.75 -34.58 -9.17
N ILE A 577 35.52 -33.81 -8.41
CA ILE A 577 35.38 -32.36 -8.36
C ILE A 577 36.11 -31.80 -9.60
N PRO A 578 35.45 -31.00 -10.45
CA PRO A 578 36.11 -30.41 -11.62
C PRO A 578 37.26 -29.48 -11.24
N ASP A 579 38.23 -29.35 -12.13
CA ASP A 579 39.31 -28.37 -11.95
C ASP A 579 38.75 -26.95 -11.90
N GLY A 580 39.22 -26.15 -10.93
CA GLY A 580 38.72 -24.79 -10.71
C GLY A 580 37.33 -24.70 -10.06
N ALA A 581 36.76 -25.81 -9.60
CA ALA A 581 35.81 -25.77 -8.51
C ALA A 581 36.56 -25.30 -7.25
N TYR A 582 35.93 -24.49 -6.39
CA TYR A 582 36.57 -23.65 -5.37
C TYR A 582 37.29 -22.43 -5.97
N LEU A 583 36.63 -21.28 -5.91
CA LEU A 583 37.39 -20.04 -5.74
C LEU A 583 38.08 -20.13 -4.37
N ASN A 584 39.41 -20.27 -4.42
CA ASN A 584 40.30 -20.25 -3.26
C ASN A 584 40.52 -18.82 -2.76
#